data_AF-A0A9P6VAK0-F1
#
_entry.id   AF-A0A9P6VAK0-F1
#
_cell.length_a   1.000
_cell.length_b   1.000
_cell.length_c   1.000
_cell.angle_alpha   90.00
_cell.angle_beta   90.00
_cell.angle_gamma   90.00
#
_symmetry.space_group_name_H-M   'P 1'
#
loop_
_entity.id
_entity.type
_entity.pdbx_description
1 polymer ?
#
loop_
_entity_poly.entity_id
_entity_poly.type
_entity_poly.pdbx_seq_one_letter_code
_entity_poly.pdbx_strand_id
1 'polypeptide(L)'
;MKEKDLLASFLVGNELHDSVTFTKFTSYFPSAHRSNPELKDLYRAYTNTRHQVRTKVRRNIEVEARRNPFHTTPEQQQLEQQRQHHEQQQDSAMMALEGFDELEPEDIDTYMDIEDVDKHLTLDQAIQELALAEKTYKKVMEQMERDCNTIAQEFQDLDQEVDSVIVPSKRLLGVNEVDLANDLQTLIEMCDSLTSEVQKMQ
;
A
#
# COMPACT_ATOMS: atom_id res chain seq x y z
N MET A 1 9.05 8.39 -39.90
CA MET A 1 8.27 7.92 -38.73
C MET A 1 9.14 8.18 -37.51
N LYS A 2 8.69 9.00 -36.54
CA LYS A 2 9.53 9.40 -35.41
C LYS A 2 9.61 8.25 -34.39
N GLU A 3 10.75 8.12 -33.71
CA GLU A 3 10.98 7.06 -32.70
C GLU A 3 9.91 7.08 -31.58
N LYS A 4 9.51 8.27 -31.12
CA LYS A 4 8.38 8.46 -30.18
C LYS A 4 7.09 7.81 -30.69
N ASP A 5 6.76 8.01 -31.96
CA ASP A 5 5.53 7.47 -32.56
C ASP A 5 5.64 5.95 -32.76
N LEU A 6 6.85 5.44 -33.04
CA LEU A 6 7.12 4.00 -33.14
C LEU A 6 7.05 3.32 -31.76
N LEU A 7 7.65 3.91 -30.73
CA LEU A 7 7.61 3.39 -29.36
C LEU A 7 6.20 3.49 -28.77
N ALA A 8 5.49 4.59 -29.00
CA ALA A 8 4.11 4.73 -28.56
C ALA A 8 3.20 3.74 -29.29
N SER A 9 3.33 3.57 -30.60
CA SER A 9 2.56 2.57 -31.34
C SER A 9 2.93 1.13 -30.96
N PHE A 10 4.18 0.83 -30.67
CA PHE A 10 4.60 -0.53 -30.29
C PHE A 10 4.25 -0.89 -28.84
N LEU A 11 4.53 0.00 -27.89
CA LEU A 11 4.36 -0.27 -26.46
C LEU A 11 2.94 0.03 -25.97
N VAL A 12 2.25 0.97 -26.60
CA VAL A 12 0.89 1.41 -26.22
C VAL A 12 -0.11 1.05 -27.31
N GLY A 13 0.23 1.27 -28.58
CA GLY A 13 -0.67 1.09 -29.73
C GLY A 13 -0.75 -0.32 -30.31
N ASN A 14 -0.03 -1.33 -29.77
CA ASN A 14 -0.20 -2.70 -30.23
C ASN A 14 -1.57 -3.20 -29.76
N GLU A 15 -2.58 -2.93 -30.60
CA GLU A 15 -3.96 -3.42 -30.51
C GLU A 15 -4.02 -4.95 -30.49
N LEU A 16 -2.92 -5.62 -30.83
CA LEU A 16 -2.89 -7.05 -31.09
C LEU A 16 -3.11 -7.96 -29.87
N HIS A 17 -3.10 -7.47 -28.61
CA HIS A 17 -3.21 -8.41 -27.49
C HIS A 17 -4.18 -8.16 -26.32
N ASP A 18 -4.60 -6.94 -25.92
CA ASP A 18 -5.30 -6.89 -24.62
C ASP A 18 -6.21 -5.67 -24.39
N SER A 19 -7.19 -5.41 -25.25
CA SER A 19 -8.45 -4.80 -24.78
C SER A 19 -9.46 -5.91 -24.54
N VAL A 20 -9.33 -6.57 -23.40
CA VAL A 20 -10.31 -7.57 -22.98
C VAL A 20 -11.63 -6.82 -22.79
N THR A 21 -12.61 -7.06 -23.67
CA THR A 21 -13.97 -6.56 -23.45
C THR A 21 -14.56 -7.20 -22.20
N PHE A 22 -15.54 -6.56 -21.56
CA PHE A 22 -16.18 -7.15 -20.38
C PHE A 22 -16.70 -8.57 -20.63
N THR A 23 -17.21 -8.86 -21.83
CA THR A 23 -17.65 -10.20 -22.25
C THR A 23 -16.50 -11.20 -22.29
N LYS A 24 -15.33 -10.80 -22.80
CA LYS A 24 -14.13 -11.66 -22.80
C LYS A 24 -13.56 -11.81 -21.40
N PHE A 25 -13.61 -10.76 -20.58
CA PHE A 25 -13.15 -10.77 -19.20
C PHE A 25 -13.97 -11.74 -18.34
N THR A 26 -15.29 -11.65 -18.43
CA THR A 26 -16.22 -12.56 -17.76
C THR A 26 -16.09 -14.01 -18.26
N SER A 27 -15.63 -14.23 -19.50
CA SER A 27 -15.40 -15.57 -20.03
C SER A 27 -14.29 -16.34 -19.30
N TYR A 28 -13.33 -15.64 -18.66
CA TYR A 28 -12.26 -16.25 -17.87
C TYR A 28 -12.76 -16.87 -16.56
N PHE A 29 -13.96 -16.53 -16.12
CA PHE A 29 -14.56 -17.05 -14.89
C PHE A 29 -15.45 -18.27 -15.20
N PRO A 30 -15.55 -19.24 -14.27
CA PRO A 30 -16.49 -20.36 -14.38
C PRO A 30 -17.92 -19.87 -14.57
N SER A 31 -18.73 -20.60 -15.34
CA SER A 31 -20.10 -20.20 -15.71
C SER A 31 -20.98 -19.85 -14.52
N ALA A 32 -20.81 -20.56 -13.39
CA ALA A 32 -21.54 -20.34 -12.14
C ALA A 32 -21.32 -18.95 -11.51
N HIS A 33 -20.21 -18.28 -11.82
CA HIS A 33 -19.83 -16.99 -11.21
C HIS A 33 -19.91 -15.81 -12.19
N ARG A 34 -20.24 -16.02 -13.46
CA ARG A 34 -20.25 -14.95 -14.49
C ARG A 34 -21.30 -13.87 -14.26
N SER A 35 -22.37 -14.19 -13.52
CA SER A 35 -23.42 -13.25 -13.15
C SER A 35 -23.14 -12.48 -11.86
N ASN A 36 -21.98 -12.70 -11.21
CA ASN A 36 -21.65 -11.98 -9.98
C ASN A 36 -21.46 -10.47 -10.29
N PRO A 37 -22.18 -9.56 -9.60
CA PRO A 37 -22.01 -8.12 -9.75
C PRO A 37 -20.57 -7.63 -9.53
N GLU A 38 -19.81 -8.27 -8.64
CA GLU A 38 -18.42 -7.91 -8.31
C GLU A 38 -17.47 -8.01 -9.51
N LEU A 39 -17.81 -8.83 -10.52
CA LEU A 39 -17.01 -8.91 -11.74
C LEU A 39 -16.98 -7.59 -12.50
N LYS A 40 -18.02 -6.76 -12.37
CA LYS A 40 -18.03 -5.41 -12.96
C LYS A 40 -17.04 -4.50 -12.27
N ASP A 41 -16.97 -4.56 -10.94
CA ASP A 41 -16.05 -3.74 -10.16
C ASP A 41 -14.61 -4.19 -10.39
N LEU A 42 -14.37 -5.50 -10.46
CA LEU A 42 -13.07 -6.05 -10.82
C LEU A 42 -12.64 -5.66 -12.24
N TYR A 43 -13.57 -5.66 -13.19
CA TYR A 43 -13.30 -5.22 -14.55
C TYR A 43 -13.01 -3.71 -14.63
N ARG A 44 -13.72 -2.90 -13.84
CA ARG A 44 -13.44 -1.46 -13.71
C ARG A 44 -12.05 -1.23 -13.13
N ALA A 45 -11.69 -1.92 -12.05
CA ALA A 45 -10.36 -1.86 -11.45
C ALA A 45 -9.27 -2.26 -12.46
N TYR A 46 -9.43 -3.39 -13.15
CA TYR A 46 -8.52 -3.83 -14.22
C TYR A 46 -8.35 -2.75 -15.30
N THR A 47 -9.46 -2.18 -15.78
CA THR A 47 -9.44 -1.17 -16.84
C THR A 47 -8.74 0.11 -16.38
N ASN A 48 -8.99 0.55 -15.15
CA ASN A 48 -8.37 1.72 -14.55
C ASN A 48 -6.86 1.52 -14.36
N THR A 49 -6.43 0.42 -13.75
CA THR A 49 -5.00 0.09 -13.58
C THR A 49 -4.30 0.03 -14.94
N ARG A 50 -4.93 -0.59 -15.94
CA ARG A 50 -4.38 -0.64 -17.30
C ARG A 50 -4.24 0.75 -17.92
N HIS A 51 -5.24 1.61 -17.75
CA HIS A 51 -5.18 2.99 -18.24
C HIS A 51 -4.01 3.74 -17.60
N GLN A 52 -3.86 3.65 -16.27
CA GLN A 52 -2.76 4.26 -15.53
C GLN A 52 -1.39 3.79 -16.05
N VAL A 53 -1.20 2.48 -16.23
CA VAL A 53 0.05 1.92 -16.75
C VAL A 53 0.34 2.47 -18.15
N ARG A 54 -0.65 2.51 -19.05
CA ARG A 54 -0.48 3.06 -20.41
C ARG A 54 -0.13 4.54 -20.38
N THR A 55 -0.78 5.32 -19.54
CA THR A 55 -0.49 6.75 -19.37
C THR A 55 0.92 6.97 -18.83
N LYS A 56 1.35 6.15 -17.86
CA LYS A 56 2.73 6.17 -17.35
C LYS A 56 3.76 5.82 -18.43
N VAL A 57 3.50 4.77 -19.21
CA VAL A 57 4.38 4.38 -20.33
C VAL A 57 4.46 5.47 -21.38
N ARG A 58 3.34 6.11 -21.77
CA ARG A 58 3.34 7.26 -22.68
C ARG A 58 4.21 8.39 -22.14
N ARG A 59 4.03 8.77 -20.88
CA ARG A 59 4.81 9.83 -20.23
C ARG A 59 6.30 9.49 -20.22
N ASN A 60 6.66 8.24 -19.93
CA ASN A 60 8.06 7.80 -19.96
C ASN A 60 8.65 7.85 -21.37
N ILE A 61 7.91 7.44 -22.39
CA ILE A 61 8.35 7.55 -23.80
C ILE A 61 8.58 9.02 -24.16
N GLU A 62 7.73 9.93 -23.71
CA GLU A 62 7.89 11.37 -23.95
C GLU A 62 9.13 11.95 -23.26
N VAL A 63 9.36 11.56 -22.00
CA VAL A 63 10.54 11.98 -21.24
C VAL A 63 11.82 11.48 -21.91
N GLU A 64 11.87 10.20 -22.29
CA GLU A 64 13.06 9.62 -22.94
C GLU A 64 13.27 10.18 -24.35
N ALA A 65 12.19 10.43 -25.11
CA ALA A 65 12.29 11.10 -26.41
C ALA A 65 12.85 12.52 -26.30
N ARG A 66 12.55 13.25 -25.21
CA ARG A 66 13.12 14.58 -24.92
C ARG A 66 14.57 14.50 -24.43
N ARG A 67 14.94 13.43 -23.74
CA ARG A 67 16.28 13.21 -23.19
C ARG A 67 17.33 12.94 -24.27
N ASN A 68 16.92 12.49 -25.45
CA ASN A 68 17.83 12.23 -26.57
C ASN A 68 18.12 13.53 -27.36
N PRO A 69 19.33 14.11 -27.27
CA PRO A 69 19.65 15.41 -27.90
C PRO A 69 19.70 15.36 -29.44
N PHE A 70 19.59 14.18 -30.04
CA PHE A 70 19.65 13.99 -31.49
C PHE A 70 18.32 14.18 -32.23
N HIS A 71 17.20 14.40 -31.53
CA HIS A 71 15.87 14.33 -32.17
C HIS A 71 14.92 15.53 -31.97
N THR A 72 15.33 16.57 -31.24
CA THR A 72 14.48 17.75 -31.05
C THR A 72 15.12 18.99 -31.66
N THR A 73 14.72 19.34 -32.88
CA THR A 73 15.02 20.67 -33.44
C THR A 73 14.29 21.75 -32.61
N PRO A 74 14.89 22.93 -32.36
CA PRO A 74 14.33 24.00 -31.53
C PRO A 74 12.89 24.40 -31.90
N GLU A 75 12.56 24.34 -33.19
CA GLU A 75 11.23 24.64 -33.75
C GLU A 75 10.13 23.69 -33.24
N GLN A 76 10.47 22.43 -32.94
CA GLN A 76 9.50 21.42 -32.50
C GLN A 76 9.18 21.52 -31.00
N GLN A 77 10.12 22.02 -30.19
CA GLN A 77 9.87 22.30 -28.77
C GLN A 77 8.83 23.41 -28.59
N GLN A 78 8.88 24.45 -29.44
CA GLN A 78 7.91 25.55 -29.39
C GLN A 78 6.50 25.10 -29.78
N LEU A 79 6.37 24.20 -30.76
CA LEU A 79 5.08 23.68 -31.20
C LEU A 79 4.43 22.74 -30.16
N GLU A 80 5.22 21.92 -29.45
CA GLU A 80 4.72 21.07 -28.37
C GLU A 80 4.28 21.88 -27.13
N GLN A 81 4.98 22.97 -26.80
CA GLN A 81 4.57 23.88 -25.72
C GLN A 81 3.23 24.57 -26.05
N GLN A 82 3.03 24.98 -27.30
CA GLN A 82 1.75 25.58 -27.73
C GLN A 82 0.60 24.56 -27.68
N ARG A 83 0.84 23.30 -28.02
CA ARG A 83 -0.18 22.24 -27.93
C ARG A 83 -0.59 21.91 -26.49
N GLN A 84 0.37 21.81 -25.57
CA GLN A 84 0.08 21.53 -24.16
C GLN A 84 -0.76 22.63 -23.51
N HIS A 85 -0.52 23.89 -23.86
CA HIS A 85 -1.35 25.01 -23.42
C HIS A 85 -2.79 24.93 -23.92
N HIS A 86 -3.00 24.36 -25.11
CA HIS A 86 -4.33 24.22 -25.72
C HIS A 86 -5.11 23.03 -25.14
N GLU A 87 -4.42 21.91 -24.86
CA GLU A 87 -5.01 20.72 -24.21
C GLU A 87 -5.43 21.02 -22.76
N GLN A 88 -4.62 21.75 -21.98
CA GLN A 88 -5.01 22.18 -20.62
C GLN A 88 -6.26 23.08 -20.58
N GLN A 89 -6.43 23.95 -21.58
CA GLN A 89 -7.63 24.79 -21.68
C GLN A 89 -8.88 23.98 -22.06
N GLN A 90 -8.74 22.91 -22.85
CA GLN A 90 -9.85 22.02 -23.19
C GLN A 90 -10.27 21.12 -22.03
N ASP A 91 -9.32 20.56 -21.27
CA ASP A 91 -9.64 19.71 -20.10
C ASP A 91 -10.30 20.51 -18.98
N SER A 92 -9.88 21.76 -18.77
CA SER A 92 -10.51 22.67 -17.80
C SER A 92 -11.93 23.10 -18.24
N ALA A 93 -12.15 23.30 -19.54
CA ALA A 93 -13.48 23.59 -20.09
C ALA A 93 -14.40 22.36 -20.09
N MET A 94 -13.86 21.14 -20.24
CA MET A 94 -14.62 19.89 -20.19
C MET A 94 -15.07 19.57 -18.76
N MET A 95 -14.22 19.81 -17.75
CA MET A 95 -14.62 19.69 -16.33
C MET A 95 -15.66 20.74 -15.90
N ALA A 96 -15.68 21.92 -16.51
CA ALA A 96 -16.68 22.96 -16.19
C ALA A 96 -18.07 22.73 -16.83
N LEU A 97 -18.16 21.85 -17.84
CA LEU A 97 -19.41 21.59 -18.58
C LEU A 97 -20.17 20.38 -18.03
N GLU A 98 -19.47 19.40 -17.45
CA GLU A 98 -20.09 18.29 -16.72
C GLU A 98 -20.31 18.72 -15.27
N GLY A 99 -21.50 19.26 -14.97
CA GLY A 99 -21.94 19.63 -13.62
C GLY A 99 -21.99 18.44 -12.67
N PHE A 100 -20.83 18.05 -12.16
CA PHE A 100 -20.70 17.14 -11.04
C PHE A 100 -20.82 17.94 -9.75
N ASP A 101 -21.91 17.62 -9.06
CA ASP A 101 -22.30 18.13 -7.75
C ASP A 101 -21.15 17.98 -6.75
N GLU A 102 -20.97 19.05 -5.99
CA GLU A 102 -19.97 19.27 -4.95
C GLU A 102 -20.21 18.27 -3.81
N LEU A 103 -19.55 17.11 -3.86
CA LEU A 103 -19.49 16.20 -2.72
C LEU A 103 -18.36 16.64 -1.79
N GLU A 104 -18.74 17.01 -0.57
CA GLU A 104 -17.87 17.49 0.50
C GLU A 104 -16.67 16.55 0.74
N PRO A 105 -15.45 17.09 0.89
CA PRO A 105 -14.26 16.29 1.10
C PRO A 105 -14.10 16.02 2.60
N GLU A 106 -14.83 15.05 3.12
CA GLU A 106 -14.48 14.42 4.40
C GLU A 106 -13.92 13.01 4.12
N ASP A 107 -12.66 12.83 4.52
CA ASP A 107 -11.92 11.57 4.61
C ASP A 107 -11.32 10.95 3.33
N ILE A 108 -10.48 11.72 2.61
CA ILE A 108 -9.40 11.15 1.80
C ILE A 108 -8.05 11.61 2.35
N ASP A 109 -7.40 10.71 3.07
CA ASP A 109 -6.02 10.80 3.52
C ASP A 109 -5.08 11.35 2.43
N THR A 110 -4.46 12.48 2.76
CA THR A 110 -3.08 12.83 2.40
C THR A 110 -2.64 12.48 0.98
N TYR A 111 -3.32 13.02 -0.03
CA TYR A 111 -2.64 13.28 -1.29
C TYR A 111 -1.63 14.39 -1.02
N MET A 112 -0.34 14.04 -1.00
CA MET A 112 0.70 15.01 -1.32
C MET A 112 0.29 15.63 -2.66
N ASP A 113 -0.07 16.91 -2.65
CA ASP A 113 -0.22 17.70 -3.86
C ASP A 113 1.03 17.50 -4.72
N ILE A 114 0.86 16.76 -5.82
CA ILE A 114 1.87 16.60 -6.87
C ILE A 114 1.83 17.88 -7.72
N GLU A 115 1.89 19.05 -7.09
CA GLU A 115 1.98 20.35 -7.78
C GLU A 115 3.43 20.78 -8.05
N ASP A 116 4.43 20.04 -7.55
CA ASP A 116 5.84 20.46 -7.64
C ASP A 116 6.72 19.57 -8.54
N VAL A 117 6.15 18.90 -9.56
CA VAL A 117 6.93 18.07 -10.52
C VAL A 117 7.67 18.92 -11.57
N ASP A 118 7.42 20.22 -11.63
CA ASP A 118 7.98 21.11 -12.65
C ASP A 118 9.17 21.97 -12.18
N LYS A 119 9.76 21.68 -11.02
CA LYS A 119 11.12 22.15 -10.72
C LYS A 119 12.12 21.18 -11.32
N HIS A 120 12.36 21.28 -12.62
CA HIS A 120 13.54 20.68 -13.23
C HIS A 120 14.80 21.38 -12.68
N LEU A 121 15.33 20.88 -11.56
CA LEU A 121 16.59 21.34 -11.00
C LEU A 121 17.71 21.19 -12.05
N THR A 122 18.56 22.21 -12.16
CA THR A 122 19.81 22.05 -12.91
C THR A 122 20.69 21.02 -12.20
N LEU A 123 21.63 20.40 -12.92
CA LEU A 123 22.51 19.39 -12.35
C LEU A 123 23.23 19.88 -11.08
N ASP A 124 23.68 21.14 -11.08
CA ASP A 124 24.35 21.74 -9.92
C ASP A 124 23.41 21.93 -8.72
N GLN A 125 22.16 22.30 -8.97
CA GLN A 125 21.16 22.42 -7.91
C GLN A 125 20.79 21.05 -7.35
N ALA A 126 20.64 20.03 -8.21
CA ALA A 126 20.36 18.66 -7.79
C ALA A 126 21.53 18.07 -6.97
N ILE A 127 22.78 18.35 -7.34
CA ILE A 127 23.96 17.96 -6.55
C ILE A 127 23.93 18.63 -5.17
N GLN A 128 23.57 19.92 -5.11
CA GLN A 128 23.51 20.66 -3.84
C GLN A 128 22.38 20.14 -2.93
N GLU A 129 21.20 19.84 -3.48
CA GLU A 129 20.10 19.24 -2.74
C GLU A 129 20.44 17.83 -2.24
N LEU A 130 21.07 17.00 -3.07
CA LEU A 130 21.52 15.67 -2.67
C LEU A 130 22.56 15.73 -1.54
N ALA A 131 23.49 16.68 -1.59
CA ALA A 131 24.47 16.88 -0.51
C ALA A 131 23.80 17.33 0.81
N LEU A 132 22.76 18.17 0.73
CA LEU A 132 21.97 18.58 1.89
C LEU A 132 21.13 17.43 2.44
N ALA A 133 20.52 16.64 1.57
CA ALA A 133 19.76 15.46 1.92
C ALA A 133 20.67 14.42 2.61
N GLU A 134 21.84 14.13 2.03
CA GLU A 134 22.84 13.23 2.62
C GLU A 134 23.22 13.65 4.04
N LYS A 135 23.54 14.94 4.24
CA LYS A 135 23.87 15.49 5.56
C LYS A 135 22.72 15.34 6.55
N THR A 136 21.48 15.51 6.09
CA THR A 136 20.27 15.39 6.92
C THR A 136 20.04 13.93 7.31
N TYR A 137 20.08 13.01 6.35
CA TYR A 137 19.94 11.58 6.62
C TYR A 137 21.03 11.05 7.53
N LYS A 138 22.26 11.52 7.39
CA LYS A 138 23.35 11.15 8.30
C LYS A 138 23.04 11.55 9.75
N LYS A 139 22.55 12.76 9.98
CA LYS A 139 22.13 13.20 11.33
C LYS A 139 20.96 12.39 11.88
N VAL A 140 19.99 12.06 11.02
CA VAL A 140 18.83 11.24 11.43
C VAL A 140 19.28 9.83 11.78
N MET A 141 20.20 9.22 11.02
CA MET A 141 20.78 7.92 11.36
C MET A 141 21.56 7.96 12.68
N GLU A 142 22.39 8.98 12.90
CA GLU A 142 23.12 9.16 14.16
C GLU A 142 22.17 9.38 15.36
N GLN A 143 21.02 10.02 15.15
CA GLN A 143 19.99 10.13 16.18
C GLN A 143 19.31 8.79 16.44
N MET A 144 18.88 8.11 15.39
CA MET A 144 18.20 6.82 15.47
C MET A 144 19.08 5.76 16.14
N GLU A 145 20.39 5.75 15.84
CA GLU A 145 21.34 4.84 16.51
C GLU A 145 21.44 5.12 18.01
N ARG A 146 21.43 6.40 18.41
CA ARG A 146 21.38 6.77 19.83
C ARG A 146 20.09 6.32 20.49
N ASP A 147 18.95 6.53 19.84
CA ASP A 147 17.64 6.14 20.36
C ASP A 147 17.55 4.61 20.51
N CYS A 148 18.04 3.84 19.51
CA CYS A 148 18.12 2.38 19.60
C CYS A 148 18.99 1.91 20.76
N ASN A 149 20.14 2.57 20.99
CA ASN A 149 21.00 2.24 22.13
C ASN A 149 20.34 2.58 23.47
N THR A 150 19.60 3.68 23.57
CA THR A 150 18.81 4.02 24.77
C THR A 150 17.73 2.99 25.03
N ILE A 151 16.95 2.61 24.01
CA ILE A 151 15.90 1.58 24.14
C ILE A 151 16.51 0.24 24.56
N ALA A 152 17.64 -0.16 23.96
CA ALA A 152 18.32 -1.39 24.33
C ALA A 152 18.78 -1.38 25.80
N GLN A 153 19.24 -0.23 26.30
CA GLN A 153 19.59 -0.05 27.71
C GLN A 153 18.35 -0.16 28.61
N GLU A 154 17.25 0.49 28.25
CA GLU A 154 15.98 0.41 28.99
C GLU A 154 15.45 -1.03 29.07
N PHE A 155 15.57 -1.81 27.99
CA PHE A 155 15.22 -3.23 28.01
C PHE A 155 16.10 -4.03 28.97
N GLN A 156 17.41 -3.78 29.00
CA GLN A 156 18.31 -4.45 29.95
C GLN A 156 17.99 -4.08 31.41
N ASP A 157 17.63 -2.83 31.66
CA ASP A 157 17.26 -2.35 32.98
C ASP A 157 15.92 -2.98 33.42
N LEU A 158 14.96 -3.09 32.50
CA LEU A 158 13.66 -3.74 32.76
C LEU A 158 13.80 -5.26 32.96
N ASP A 159 14.69 -5.93 32.23
CA ASP A 159 14.98 -7.35 32.42
C ASP A 159 15.58 -7.60 33.82
N GLN A 160 16.49 -6.73 34.26
CA GLN A 160 17.01 -6.74 35.63
C GLN A 160 15.93 -6.47 36.68
N GLU A 161 15.02 -5.53 36.41
CA GLU A 161 13.90 -5.24 37.30
C GLU A 161 12.97 -6.45 37.42
N VAL A 162 12.61 -7.10 36.31
CA VAL A 162 11.76 -8.31 36.30
C VAL A 162 12.44 -9.48 37.03
N ASP A 163 13.74 -9.69 36.84
CA ASP A 163 14.51 -10.70 37.57
C ASP A 163 14.57 -10.41 39.08
N SER A 164 14.53 -9.13 39.47
CA SER A 164 14.47 -8.72 40.88
C SER A 164 13.08 -8.92 41.51
N VAL A 165 12.02 -9.04 40.69
CA VAL A 165 10.68 -9.38 41.15
C VAL A 165 10.63 -10.87 41.48
N ILE A 166 11.01 -11.20 42.71
CA ILE A 166 10.73 -12.51 43.30
C ILE A 166 9.21 -12.63 43.44
N VAL A 167 8.55 -13.23 42.44
CA VAL A 167 7.18 -13.71 42.60
C VAL A 167 7.23 -14.74 43.73
N PRO A 168 6.52 -14.53 44.86
CA PRO A 168 6.43 -15.56 45.88
C PRO A 168 5.61 -16.69 45.28
N SER A 169 6.28 -17.62 44.60
CA SER A 169 5.76 -18.96 44.42
C SER A 169 5.64 -19.52 45.83
N LYS A 170 4.48 -19.31 46.45
CA LYS A 170 3.97 -20.25 47.44
C LYS A 170 3.79 -21.57 46.68
N ARG A 171 4.91 -22.28 46.43
CA ARG A 171 4.87 -23.72 46.29
C ARG A 171 4.11 -24.18 47.53
N LEU A 172 3.03 -24.90 47.32
CA LEU A 172 2.29 -25.61 48.35
C LEU A 172 3.20 -26.70 48.95
N LEU A 173 4.27 -26.28 49.63
CA LEU A 173 5.20 -27.14 50.34
C LEU A 173 4.40 -27.71 51.51
N GLY A 174 3.96 -28.96 51.34
CA GLY A 174 3.20 -29.69 52.35
C GLY A 174 1.85 -30.22 51.86
N VAL A 175 1.40 -29.86 50.64
CA VAL A 175 0.27 -30.55 50.03
C VAL A 175 0.84 -31.74 49.25
N ASN A 176 0.69 -32.93 49.82
CA ASN A 176 1.04 -34.17 49.16
C ASN A 176 0.14 -34.30 47.93
N GLU A 177 0.70 -34.21 46.72
CA GLU A 177 -0.06 -34.27 45.46
C GLU A 177 -0.97 -35.49 45.39
N VAL A 178 -0.55 -36.59 46.02
CA VAL A 178 -1.32 -37.83 46.11
C VAL A 178 -2.59 -37.66 46.94
N ASP A 179 -2.52 -36.95 48.08
CA ASP A 179 -3.67 -36.74 48.94
C ASP A 179 -4.66 -35.75 48.29
N LEU A 180 -4.14 -34.71 47.63
CA LEU A 180 -4.98 -33.77 46.86
C LEU A 180 -5.68 -34.45 45.68
N ALA A 181 -4.98 -35.34 44.97
CA ALA A 181 -5.56 -36.12 43.88
C ALA A 181 -6.66 -37.07 44.39
N ASN A 182 -6.45 -37.71 45.55
CA ASN A 182 -7.44 -38.58 46.17
C ASN A 182 -8.67 -37.80 46.66
N ASP A 183 -8.48 -36.61 47.23
CA ASP A 183 -9.59 -35.74 47.65
C ASP A 183 -10.41 -35.26 46.46
N LEU A 184 -9.75 -34.89 45.35
CA LEU A 184 -10.42 -34.53 44.10
C LEU A 184 -11.18 -35.71 43.50
N GLN A 185 -10.60 -36.91 43.52
CA GLN A 185 -11.26 -38.13 43.05
C GLN A 185 -12.51 -38.45 43.88
N THR A 186 -12.42 -38.33 45.20
CA THR A 186 -13.54 -38.53 46.13
C THR A 186 -14.66 -37.52 45.86
N LEU A 187 -14.29 -36.26 45.58
CA LEU A 187 -15.26 -35.22 45.24
C LEU A 187 -15.98 -35.50 43.92
N ILE A 188 -15.26 -35.99 42.90
CA ILE A 188 -15.84 -36.41 41.62
C ILE A 188 -16.84 -37.55 41.83
N GLU A 189 -16.46 -38.59 42.58
CA GLU A 189 -17.34 -39.73 42.88
C GLU A 189 -18.61 -39.32 43.64
N MET A 190 -18.50 -38.37 44.57
CA MET A 190 -19.66 -37.79 45.26
C MET A 190 -20.58 -37.05 44.29
N CYS A 191 -20.03 -36.28 43.35
CA CYS A 191 -20.82 -35.54 42.36
C CYS A 191 -21.53 -36.49 41.39
N ASP A 192 -20.87 -37.58 40.99
CA ASP A 192 -21.44 -38.63 40.14
C ASP A 192 -22.55 -39.41 40.86
N SER A 193 -22.37 -39.70 42.16
CA SER A 193 -23.41 -40.33 42.98
C SER A 193 -24.65 -39.44 43.13
N LEU A 194 -24.45 -38.15 43.40
CA LEU A 194 -25.54 -37.15 43.50
C LEU A 194 -26.29 -37.01 42.18
N THR A 195 -25.58 -36.94 41.05
CA THR A 195 -26.22 -36.86 39.73
C THR A 195 -26.95 -38.15 39.36
N SER A 196 -26.42 -39.32 39.75
CA SER A 196 -27.12 -40.60 39.57
C SER A 196 -28.40 -40.72 40.41
N GLU A 197 -28.39 -40.26 41.65
CA GLU A 197 -29.60 -40.24 42.50
C GLU A 197 -30.67 -39.30 41.95
N VAL A 198 -30.28 -38.12 41.46
CA VAL A 198 -31.21 -37.17 40.83
C VAL A 198 -31.84 -37.76 39.57
N GLN A 199 -31.10 -38.54 38.78
CA GLN A 199 -31.65 -39.22 37.59
C GLN A 199 -32.63 -40.37 37.93
N LYS A 200 -32.52 -41.01 39.10
CA LYS A 200 -33.44 -42.08 39.54
C LYS A 200 -34.76 -41.57 40.10
N MET A 201 -34.85 -40.27 40.42
CA MET A 201 -36.06 -39.63 40.93
C MET A 201 -36.93 -38.99 39.84
N GLN A 202 -36.54 -39.09 38.56
CA GLN A 202 -37.33 -38.70 37.39
C GLN A 202 -37.92 -39.93 36.70
#